data_AF-A0A916DQZ1-F1
#
_entry.id   AF-A0A916DQZ1-F1
#
_cell.length_a   1.000
_cell.length_b   1.000
_cell.length_c   1.000
_cell.angle_alpha   90.00
_cell.angle_beta   90.00
_cell.angle_gamma   90.00
#
_symmetry.space_group_name_H-M   'P 1'
#
loop_
_entity.id
_entity.type
_entity.pdbx_description
1 polymer ?
#
loop_
_entity_poly.entity_id
_entity_poly.type
_entity_poly.pdbx_seq_one_letter_code
_entity_poly.pdbx_strand_id
1 'polypeptide(L)'
;MDRRKFKGISIFLLIKERIKIELNEFQEIIEEISSDLESKKAKIEASYENLEASGYEDHYSDILIDEYQKYDKTFPKYTFNPLLLSIYGYFENWLRKLCDIDSRKGFSKIKVSDLAGRNYIEKSKTYFQKVAEIDLSILNEKWQRVKEIQKIRNLIAHNESNIVKNKSKPIHEQPTYQIINGDENLALDLQNGDFHIMNKTFLLEAISLVQEYLNEVIEKLSKRKVIAKNTAVPYDMTPWGEEKTESLLKDIIHCLNLIDGYYERDDEHRLEDTLGNLKGNLGAMAWNGTKILSFFMNGKWETIDRDYIVNERLSGLKKLKDLYKKN
;
A
#
# COMPACT_ATOMS: atom_id res chain seq x y z
N MET A 1 9.68 -30.69 -1.90
CA MET A 1 8.51 -29.85 -1.53
C MET A 1 7.85 -29.34 -2.81
N ASP A 2 6.61 -29.73 -3.09
CA ASP A 2 5.96 -29.53 -4.41
C ASP A 2 5.58 -28.05 -4.65
N ARG A 3 6.18 -27.44 -5.67
CA ARG A 3 5.92 -26.05 -6.12
C ARG A 3 4.46 -25.82 -6.52
N ARG A 4 3.66 -26.86 -6.75
CA ARG A 4 2.24 -26.76 -7.07
C ARG A 4 1.34 -26.45 -5.87
N LYS A 5 1.76 -26.77 -4.63
CA LYS A 5 1.00 -26.40 -3.41
C LYS A 5 0.99 -24.89 -3.14
N PHE A 6 1.95 -24.15 -3.71
CA PHE A 6 2.02 -22.68 -3.60
C PHE A 6 1.05 -21.93 -4.53
N LYS A 7 0.46 -22.59 -5.54
CA LYS A 7 -0.41 -21.91 -6.52
C LYS A 7 -1.76 -21.43 -5.96
N GLY A 8 -2.16 -21.87 -4.77
CA GLY A 8 -3.44 -21.48 -4.14
C GLY A 8 -3.35 -20.41 -3.05
N ILE A 9 -2.15 -20.05 -2.59
CA ILE A 9 -2.00 -19.05 -1.53
C ILE A 9 -1.83 -17.68 -2.18
N SER A 10 -2.77 -16.78 -1.93
CA SER A 10 -2.65 -15.37 -2.35
C SER A 10 -1.33 -14.81 -1.84
N ILE A 11 -0.51 -14.24 -2.73
CA ILE A 11 0.76 -13.56 -2.36
C ILE A 11 0.56 -12.55 -1.21
N PHE A 12 -0.63 -11.96 -1.10
CA PHE A 12 -0.99 -11.05 -0.01
C PHE A 12 -1.12 -11.77 1.34
N LEU A 13 -1.56 -13.03 1.37
CA LEU A 13 -1.57 -13.84 2.60
C LEU A 13 -0.13 -14.14 3.05
N LEU A 14 0.75 -14.52 2.13
CA LEU A 14 2.17 -14.73 2.45
C LEU A 14 2.84 -13.46 2.96
N ILE A 15 2.51 -12.30 2.37
CA ILE A 15 2.99 -11.00 2.83
C ILE A 15 2.47 -10.69 4.23
N LYS A 16 1.18 -10.92 4.50
CA LYS A 16 0.57 -10.69 5.80
C LYS A 16 1.24 -11.53 6.90
N GLU A 17 1.45 -12.81 6.64
CA GLU A 17 2.17 -13.70 7.57
C GLU A 17 3.62 -13.27 7.77
N ARG A 18 4.30 -12.87 6.70
CA ARG A 18 5.67 -12.34 6.81
C ARG A 18 5.74 -11.07 7.66
N ILE A 19 4.83 -10.12 7.46
CA ILE A 19 4.77 -8.90 8.27
C ILE A 19 4.54 -9.23 9.73
N LYS A 20 3.62 -10.16 10.01
CA LYS A 20 3.34 -10.62 11.36
C LYS A 20 4.58 -11.20 12.03
N ILE A 21 5.33 -12.07 11.35
CA ILE A 21 6.57 -12.66 11.89
C ILE A 21 7.60 -11.57 12.19
N GLU A 22 7.91 -10.71 11.21
CA GLU A 22 8.91 -9.65 11.37
C GLU A 22 8.53 -8.65 12.47
N LEU A 23 7.23 -8.35 12.68
CA LEU A 23 6.77 -7.50 13.77
C LEU A 23 6.79 -8.20 15.14
N ASN A 24 6.54 -9.51 15.19
CA ASN A 24 6.70 -10.29 16.41
C ASN A 24 8.16 -10.30 16.87
N GLU A 25 9.13 -10.38 15.95
CA GLU A 25 10.56 -10.27 16.28
C GLU A 25 10.89 -8.93 16.94
N PHE A 26 10.30 -7.82 16.46
CA PHE A 26 10.43 -6.52 17.14
C PHE A 26 9.83 -6.54 18.55
N GLN A 27 8.66 -7.16 18.73
CA GLN A 27 8.02 -7.27 20.05
C GLN A 27 8.90 -8.07 21.02
N GLU A 28 9.46 -9.20 20.59
CA GLU A 28 10.35 -10.02 21.42
C GLU A 28 11.58 -9.23 21.88
N ILE A 29 12.23 -8.49 20.97
CA ILE A 29 13.37 -7.62 21.30
C ILE A 29 12.98 -6.54 22.31
N ILE A 30 11.82 -5.90 22.12
CA ILE A 30 11.33 -4.86 23.03
C ILE A 30 11.05 -5.42 24.42
N GLU A 31 10.43 -6.60 24.49
CA GLU A 31 10.14 -7.29 25.75
C GLU A 31 11.42 -7.67 26.49
N GLU A 32 12.42 -8.20 25.80
CA GLU A 32 13.71 -8.55 26.38
C GLU A 32 14.42 -7.31 26.97
N ILE A 33 14.47 -6.21 26.21
CA ILE A 33 15.09 -4.96 26.66
C ILE A 33 14.32 -4.37 27.85
N SER A 34 12.99 -4.34 27.81
CA SER A 34 12.18 -3.81 28.92
C SER A 34 12.39 -4.62 30.19
N SER A 35 12.38 -5.96 30.08
CA SER A 35 12.59 -6.87 31.20
C SER A 35 13.98 -6.69 31.83
N ASP A 36 15.03 -6.54 31.02
CA ASP A 36 16.39 -6.27 31.50
C ASP A 36 16.47 -4.91 32.24
N LEU A 37 15.84 -3.86 31.70
CA LEU A 37 15.82 -2.54 32.34
C LEU A 37 15.05 -2.56 33.66
N GLU A 38 13.86 -3.18 33.69
CA GLU A 38 13.05 -3.34 34.90
C GLU A 38 13.82 -4.14 35.97
N SER A 39 14.49 -5.23 35.58
CA SER A 39 15.33 -6.03 36.49
C SER A 39 16.48 -5.23 37.09
N LYS A 40 17.12 -4.37 36.29
CA LYS A 40 18.23 -3.50 36.75
C LYS A 40 17.73 -2.42 37.70
N LYS A 41 16.60 -1.78 37.40
CA LYS A 41 15.96 -0.79 38.29
C LYS A 41 15.58 -1.41 39.63
N ALA A 42 14.91 -2.56 39.62
CA ALA A 42 14.48 -3.25 40.84
C ALA A 42 15.66 -3.65 41.75
N LYS A 43 16.81 -4.02 41.17
CA LYS A 43 18.03 -4.31 41.96
C LYS A 43 18.59 -3.07 42.66
N ILE A 44 18.50 -1.91 42.00
CA ILE A 44 18.97 -0.63 42.56
C ILE A 44 18.03 -0.18 43.67
N GLU A 45 16.71 -0.27 43.44
CA GLU A 45 15.68 0.04 44.45
C GLU A 45 15.86 -0.83 45.71
N ALA A 46 16.05 -2.15 45.54
CA ALA A 46 16.33 -3.04 46.66
C ALA A 46 17.65 -2.70 47.37
N SER A 47 18.67 -2.26 46.64
CA SER A 47 19.95 -1.83 47.23
C SER A 47 19.78 -0.54 48.05
N TYR A 48 18.95 0.39 47.56
CA TYR A 48 18.60 1.62 48.25
C TYR A 48 17.85 1.36 49.56
N GLU A 49 16.80 0.52 49.52
CA GLU A 49 16.03 0.13 50.72
C GLU A 49 16.90 -0.50 51.81
N ASN A 50 17.87 -1.34 51.41
CA ASN A 50 18.82 -1.96 52.35
C ASN A 50 19.76 -0.95 53.01
N LEU A 51 20.18 0.09 52.28
CA LEU A 51 21.03 1.15 52.84
C LEU A 51 20.26 2.04 53.80
N GLU A 52 19.04 2.43 53.43
CA GLU A 52 18.16 3.23 54.28
C GLU A 52 17.90 2.50 55.62
N ALA A 53 17.63 1.19 55.55
CA ALA A 53 17.47 0.35 56.74
C ALA A 53 18.75 0.22 57.59
N SER A 54 19.94 0.39 56.99
CA SER A 54 21.23 0.30 57.69
C SER A 54 21.64 1.60 58.41
N GLY A 55 20.92 2.72 58.18
CA GLY A 55 21.15 4.00 58.85
C GLY A 55 22.39 4.77 58.36
N TYR A 56 22.98 4.38 57.23
CA TYR A 56 24.10 5.08 56.59
C TYR A 56 23.58 6.00 55.47
N GLU A 57 23.42 7.30 55.77
CA GLU A 57 23.21 8.35 54.76
C GLU A 57 24.57 8.98 54.40
N ASP A 58 25.17 8.56 53.29
CA ASP A 58 26.41 9.12 52.74
C ASP A 58 26.46 8.87 51.22
N HIS A 59 27.47 9.43 50.52
CA HIS A 59 27.85 9.38 49.09
C HIS A 59 27.45 8.11 48.30
N TYR A 60 27.28 6.96 48.96
CA TYR A 60 26.75 5.75 48.36
C TYR A 60 25.29 5.89 47.87
N SER A 61 24.47 6.72 48.52
CA SER A 61 23.10 7.04 48.07
C SER A 61 23.10 7.82 46.76
N ASP A 62 23.99 8.83 46.63
CA ASP A 62 24.16 9.61 45.39
C ASP A 62 24.54 8.71 44.21
N ILE A 63 25.42 7.73 44.43
CA ILE A 63 25.81 6.75 43.41
C ILE A 63 24.60 5.92 42.95
N LEU A 64 23.74 5.47 43.87
CA LEU A 64 22.55 4.70 43.51
C LEU A 64 21.50 5.54 42.78
N ILE A 65 21.36 6.81 43.14
CA ILE A 65 20.49 7.76 42.42
C ILE A 65 20.98 7.94 40.98
N ASP A 66 22.29 8.14 40.79
CA ASP A 66 22.89 8.25 39.45
C ASP A 66 22.72 6.95 38.65
N GLU A 67 22.90 5.78 39.27
CA GLU A 67 22.64 4.49 38.62
C GLU A 67 21.16 4.30 38.26
N TYR A 68 20.24 4.74 39.12
CA TYR A 68 18.81 4.68 38.81
C TYR A 68 18.49 5.57 37.60
N GLN A 69 18.92 6.84 37.62
CA GLN A 69 18.72 7.78 36.51
C GLN A 69 19.32 7.27 35.21
N LYS A 70 20.45 6.54 35.27
CA LYS A 70 21.05 5.89 34.11
C LYS A 70 20.06 4.92 33.45
N TYR A 71 19.41 4.04 34.21
CA TYR A 71 18.45 3.07 33.65
C TYR A 71 17.05 3.65 33.42
N ASP A 72 16.73 4.76 34.06
CA ASP A 72 15.45 5.44 33.89
C ASP A 72 15.41 6.40 32.69
N LYS A 73 16.48 7.16 32.45
CA LYS A 73 16.56 8.18 31.39
C LYS A 73 17.52 7.79 30.28
N THR A 74 18.77 7.50 30.65
CA THR A 74 19.87 7.36 29.67
C THR A 74 19.69 6.12 28.81
N PHE A 75 19.49 4.94 29.42
CA PHE A 75 19.30 3.70 28.67
C PHE A 75 18.09 3.76 27.74
N PRO A 76 16.86 4.09 28.21
CA PRO A 76 15.70 4.19 27.32
C PRO A 76 15.91 5.17 26.15
N LYS A 77 16.57 6.32 26.40
CA LYS A 77 16.94 7.26 25.33
C LYS A 77 17.82 6.63 24.25
N TYR A 78 18.74 5.73 24.61
CA TYR A 78 19.66 5.07 23.68
C TYR A 78 19.23 3.69 23.21
N THR A 79 18.14 3.12 23.74
CA THR A 79 17.58 1.82 23.30
C THR A 79 16.23 2.00 22.60
N PHE A 80 15.25 2.60 23.26
CA PHE A 80 13.88 2.73 22.73
C PHE A 80 13.76 3.74 21.61
N ASN A 81 14.43 4.90 21.69
CA ASN A 81 14.36 5.89 20.61
C ASN A 81 14.89 5.33 19.27
N PRO A 82 16.07 4.66 19.20
CA PRO A 82 16.50 3.99 17.97
C PRO A 82 15.55 2.87 17.50
N LEU A 83 14.94 2.12 18.42
CA LEU A 83 13.95 1.09 18.04
C LEU A 83 12.73 1.71 17.34
N LEU A 84 12.26 2.88 17.76
CA LEU A 84 11.21 3.60 17.04
C LEU A 84 11.61 3.93 15.60
N LEU A 85 12.87 4.33 15.38
CA LEU A 85 13.39 4.59 14.02
C LEU A 85 13.31 3.32 13.16
N SER A 86 13.68 2.17 13.73
CA SER A 86 13.64 0.87 13.06
C SER A 86 12.21 0.43 12.71
N ILE A 87 11.27 0.53 13.67
CA ILE A 87 9.85 0.21 13.44
C ILE A 87 9.25 1.12 12.36
N TYR A 88 9.55 2.41 12.41
CA TYR A 88 9.02 3.36 11.42
C TYR A 88 9.66 3.16 10.03
N GLY A 89 10.96 2.87 9.96
CA GLY A 89 11.64 2.52 8.71
C GLY A 89 11.11 1.22 8.10
N TYR A 90 10.78 0.25 8.95
CA TYR A 90 10.10 -0.98 8.54
C TYR A 90 8.75 -0.70 7.87
N PHE A 91 7.93 0.14 8.51
CA PHE A 91 6.64 0.59 7.96
C PHE A 91 6.79 1.28 6.60
N GLU A 92 7.71 2.25 6.49
CA GLU A 92 8.00 2.96 5.23
C GLU A 92 8.38 1.99 4.11
N ASN A 93 9.25 1.04 4.42
CA ASN A 93 9.72 0.04 3.47
C ASN A 93 8.58 -0.89 3.00
N TRP A 94 7.66 -1.27 3.89
CA TRP A 94 6.52 -2.10 3.52
C TRP A 94 5.48 -1.35 2.71
N LEU A 95 5.16 -0.10 3.05
CA LEU A 95 4.30 0.74 2.21
C LEU A 95 4.84 0.84 0.78
N ARG A 96 6.16 1.04 0.64
CA ARG A 96 6.85 1.00 -0.65
C ARG A 96 6.65 -0.32 -1.38
N LYS A 97 6.99 -1.43 -0.72
CA LYS A 97 6.88 -2.77 -1.31
C LYS A 97 5.46 -3.05 -1.78
N LEU A 98 4.45 -2.65 -1.01
CA LEU A 98 3.04 -2.81 -1.38
C LEU A 98 2.67 -2.00 -2.64
N CYS A 99 3.14 -0.75 -2.76
CA CYS A 99 2.98 0.01 -4.01
C CYS A 99 3.67 -0.70 -5.19
N ASP A 100 4.89 -1.20 -5.01
CA ASP A 100 5.63 -1.91 -6.06
C ASP A 100 4.93 -3.20 -6.47
N ILE A 101 4.42 -3.98 -5.52
CA ILE A 101 3.66 -5.21 -5.77
C ILE A 101 2.37 -4.91 -6.54
N ASP A 102 1.62 -3.88 -6.13
CA ASP A 102 0.42 -3.47 -6.85
C ASP A 102 0.76 -3.00 -8.27
N SER A 103 1.79 -2.17 -8.45
CA SER A 103 2.20 -1.68 -9.78
C SER A 103 2.59 -2.82 -10.74
N ARG A 104 3.22 -3.89 -10.22
CA ARG A 104 3.60 -5.07 -11.02
C ARG A 104 2.42 -5.96 -11.37
N LYS A 105 1.36 -5.95 -10.55
CA LYS A 105 0.12 -6.70 -10.80
C LYS A 105 -0.83 -5.94 -11.72
N GLY A 106 -0.88 -4.62 -11.60
CA GLY A 106 -1.75 -3.77 -12.39
C GLY A 106 -1.18 -3.48 -13.78
N PHE A 107 -2.06 -3.04 -14.69
CA PHE A 107 -1.66 -2.45 -15.98
C PHE A 107 -1.19 -0.99 -15.85
N SER A 108 -0.99 -0.49 -14.62
CA SER A 108 -0.55 0.88 -14.38
C SER A 108 0.95 1.00 -14.64
N LYS A 109 1.33 1.93 -15.51
CA LYS A 109 2.74 2.31 -15.73
C LYS A 109 3.28 3.25 -14.64
N ILE A 110 2.41 3.79 -13.78
CA ILE A 110 2.77 4.77 -12.75
C ILE A 110 3.38 4.02 -11.56
N LYS A 111 4.60 4.40 -11.18
CA LYS A 111 5.25 3.94 -9.96
C LYS A 111 5.08 4.98 -8.86
N VAL A 112 5.20 4.55 -7.61
CA VAL A 112 5.22 5.47 -6.47
C VAL A 112 6.39 6.47 -6.56
N SER A 113 7.51 6.11 -7.21
CA SER A 113 8.62 7.03 -7.50
C SER A 113 8.18 8.24 -8.32
N ASP A 114 7.20 8.07 -9.20
CA ASP A 114 6.78 9.07 -10.18
C ASP A 114 5.83 10.11 -9.58
N LEU A 115 5.32 9.88 -8.37
CA LEU A 115 4.47 10.82 -7.64
C LEU A 115 5.31 11.98 -7.06
N ALA A 116 4.75 13.19 -7.11
CA ALA A 116 5.39 14.38 -6.52
C ALA A 116 5.50 14.27 -4.98
N GLY A 117 6.54 14.87 -4.41
CA GLY A 117 6.79 14.93 -2.96
C GLY A 117 8.07 14.21 -2.51
N ARG A 118 8.54 14.55 -1.31
CA ARG A 118 9.75 13.96 -0.70
C ARG A 118 9.44 12.89 0.36
N ASN A 119 8.26 12.95 0.98
CA ASN A 119 7.85 12.03 2.05
C ASN A 119 7.28 10.75 1.43
N TYR A 120 8.00 9.65 1.56
CA TYR A 120 7.65 8.40 0.89
C TYR A 120 6.32 7.82 1.40
N ILE A 121 6.03 7.97 2.69
CA ILE A 121 4.80 7.46 3.32
C ILE A 121 3.57 8.18 2.74
N GLU A 122 3.63 9.50 2.60
CA GLU A 122 2.59 10.29 1.94
C GLU A 122 2.44 9.94 0.45
N LYS A 123 3.56 9.68 -0.24
CA LYS A 123 3.54 9.20 -1.63
C LYS A 123 2.87 7.83 -1.74
N SER A 124 3.17 6.90 -0.84
CA SER A 124 2.53 5.59 -0.79
C SER A 124 1.03 5.68 -0.53
N LYS A 125 0.59 6.51 0.43
CA LYS A 125 -0.84 6.76 0.65
C LYS A 125 -1.51 7.36 -0.59
N THR A 126 -0.87 8.34 -1.22
CA THR A 126 -1.37 8.95 -2.46
C THR A 126 -1.46 7.93 -3.59
N TYR A 127 -0.47 7.05 -3.72
CA TYR A 127 -0.49 5.93 -4.66
C TYR A 127 -1.69 5.04 -4.40
N PHE A 128 -1.93 4.62 -3.15
CA PHE A 128 -3.06 3.75 -2.82
C PHE A 128 -4.40 4.40 -3.16
N GLN A 129 -4.58 5.69 -2.86
CA GLN A 129 -5.84 6.38 -3.12
C GLN A 129 -6.06 6.70 -4.61
N LYS A 130 -5.01 7.10 -5.34
CA LYS A 130 -5.16 7.64 -6.71
C LYS A 130 -4.78 6.65 -7.82
N VAL A 131 -3.87 5.73 -7.55
CA VAL A 131 -3.37 4.77 -8.55
C VAL A 131 -3.95 3.38 -8.29
N ALA A 132 -3.91 2.91 -7.05
CA ALA A 132 -4.57 1.67 -6.67
C ALA A 132 -6.09 1.83 -6.49
N GLU A 133 -6.58 3.07 -6.38
CA GLU A 133 -7.99 3.42 -6.25
C GLU A 133 -8.69 2.68 -5.09
N ILE A 134 -7.97 2.46 -3.98
CA ILE A 134 -8.54 1.85 -2.78
C ILE A 134 -9.00 2.91 -1.78
N ASP A 135 -10.16 2.68 -1.17
CA ASP A 135 -10.66 3.55 -0.11
C ASP A 135 -9.94 3.25 1.22
N LEU A 136 -9.31 4.29 1.76
CA LEU A 136 -8.58 4.29 3.03
C LEU A 136 -9.26 5.16 4.10
N SER A 137 -10.52 5.57 3.90
CA SER A 137 -11.29 6.41 4.83
C SER A 137 -11.28 5.85 6.26
N ILE A 138 -11.46 4.53 6.41
CA ILE A 138 -11.42 3.80 7.69
C ILE A 138 -10.07 3.90 8.41
N LEU A 139 -8.99 4.22 7.68
CA LEU A 139 -7.64 4.39 8.25
C LEU A 139 -7.31 5.84 8.61
N ASN A 140 -8.25 6.78 8.52
CA ASN A 140 -7.97 8.20 8.74
C ASN A 140 -7.45 8.50 10.16
N GLU A 141 -8.03 7.92 11.19
CA GLU A 141 -7.58 8.10 12.58
C GLU A 141 -6.18 7.51 12.80
N LYS A 142 -5.99 6.26 12.38
CA LYS A 142 -4.68 5.59 12.38
C LYS A 142 -3.63 6.41 11.63
N TRP A 143 -4.01 7.03 10.51
CA TRP A 143 -3.13 7.91 9.75
C TRP A 143 -2.73 9.17 10.51
N GLN A 144 -3.62 9.76 11.32
CA GLN A 144 -3.22 10.89 12.17
C GLN A 144 -2.17 10.44 13.18
N ARG A 145 -2.37 9.29 13.83
CA ARG A 145 -1.37 8.73 14.76
C ARG A 145 -0.04 8.41 14.07
N VAL A 146 -0.07 7.86 12.85
CA VAL A 146 1.15 7.66 12.02
C VAL A 146 1.90 8.97 11.82
N LYS A 147 1.21 10.09 11.57
CA LYS A 147 1.84 11.41 11.40
C LYS A 147 2.37 11.98 12.71
N GLU A 148 1.73 11.72 13.84
CA GLU A 148 2.27 12.08 15.16
C GLU A 148 3.56 11.35 15.44
N ILE A 149 3.56 10.02 15.28
CA ILE A 149 4.77 9.19 15.41
C ILE A 149 5.84 9.64 14.41
N GLN A 150 5.47 10.04 13.19
CA GLN A 150 6.42 10.62 12.23
C GLN A 150 7.12 11.86 12.78
N LYS A 151 6.38 12.76 13.44
CA LYS A 151 6.96 13.96 14.05
C LYS A 151 7.94 13.59 15.15
N ILE A 152 7.59 12.64 16.01
CA ILE A 152 8.44 12.13 17.10
C ILE A 152 9.73 11.52 16.53
N ARG A 153 9.59 10.58 15.60
CA ARG A 153 10.69 9.93 14.86
C ARG A 153 11.63 10.94 14.20
N ASN A 154 11.09 12.02 13.64
CA ASN A 154 11.90 13.06 13.01
C ASN A 154 12.70 13.88 14.04
N LEU A 155 12.18 14.10 15.26
CA LEU A 155 12.95 14.73 16.33
C LEU A 155 14.10 13.82 16.79
N ILE A 156 13.84 12.52 16.93
CA ILE A 156 14.88 11.55 17.28
C ILE A 156 15.99 11.54 16.22
N ALA A 157 15.61 11.44 14.93
CA ALA A 157 16.57 11.29 13.84
C ALA A 157 17.35 12.57 13.49
N HIS A 158 16.75 13.75 13.71
CA HIS A 158 17.29 15.01 13.17
C HIS A 158 17.41 16.14 14.19
N ASN A 159 16.98 15.94 15.44
CA ASN A 159 17.04 16.97 16.48
C ASN A 159 17.46 16.39 17.84
N GLU A 160 18.25 15.30 17.84
CA GLU A 160 18.85 14.69 19.05
C GLU A 160 17.84 14.37 20.17
N SER A 161 16.61 14.00 19.78
CA SER A 161 15.49 13.82 20.69
C SER A 161 15.21 15.06 21.56
N ASN A 162 15.25 16.24 20.96
CA ASN A 162 14.89 17.51 21.59
C ASN A 162 13.73 18.16 20.84
N ILE A 163 12.81 18.84 21.54
CA ILE A 163 11.64 19.49 20.91
C ILE A 163 11.91 20.94 20.47
N VAL A 164 13.00 21.55 20.95
CA VAL A 164 13.38 22.93 20.65
C VAL A 164 13.90 23.00 19.22
N LYS A 165 13.07 23.52 18.32
CA LYS A 165 13.48 23.84 16.93
C LYS A 165 13.76 25.32 16.74
N ASN A 166 13.07 26.16 17.50
CA ASN A 166 13.28 27.60 17.51
C ASN A 166 13.65 28.03 18.93
N LYS A 167 14.90 28.43 19.12
CA LYS A 167 15.43 28.90 20.42
C LYS A 167 14.75 30.17 20.93
N SER A 168 14.05 30.92 20.06
CA SER A 168 13.32 32.14 20.43
C SER A 168 11.95 31.86 21.03
N LYS A 169 11.48 30.60 20.99
CA LYS A 169 10.18 30.19 21.53
C LYS A 169 10.36 29.39 22.81
N PRO A 170 9.53 29.61 23.85
CA PRO A 170 9.53 28.77 25.03
C PRO A 170 9.10 27.34 24.68
N ILE A 171 9.43 26.38 25.56
CA ILE A 171 9.20 24.94 25.35
C ILE A 171 7.73 24.62 25.06
N HIS A 172 6.79 25.23 25.79
CA HIS A 172 5.35 25.00 25.63
C HIS A 172 4.76 25.53 24.31
N GLU A 173 5.49 26.40 23.61
CA GLU A 173 5.11 26.92 22.28
C GLU A 173 5.78 26.17 21.12
N GLN A 174 6.60 25.16 21.41
CA GLN A 174 7.22 24.35 20.36
C GLN A 174 6.14 23.52 19.64
N PRO A 175 6.20 23.36 18.30
CA PRO A 175 5.14 22.71 17.53
C PRO A 175 4.82 21.26 17.93
N THR A 176 5.76 20.57 18.56
CA THR A 176 5.63 19.18 19.01
C THR A 176 5.39 19.06 20.51
N TYR A 177 5.30 20.17 21.25
CA TYR A 177 5.13 20.15 22.71
C TYR A 177 3.91 19.31 23.13
N GLN A 178 2.73 19.61 22.56
CA GLN A 178 1.49 18.89 22.92
C GLN A 178 1.54 17.39 22.57
N ILE A 179 2.28 17.02 21.52
CA ILE A 179 2.42 15.61 21.12
C ILE A 179 3.31 14.86 22.11
N ILE A 180 4.40 15.49 22.56
CA ILE A 180 5.35 14.84 23.48
C ILE A 180 4.84 14.88 24.91
N ASN A 181 4.37 16.04 25.39
CA ASN A 181 3.89 16.23 26.76
C ASN A 181 2.52 15.58 27.01
N GLY A 182 1.75 15.29 25.96
CA GLY A 182 0.43 14.68 26.06
C GLY A 182 0.44 13.15 26.04
N ASP A 183 1.61 12.52 25.86
CA ASP A 183 1.76 11.07 25.79
C ASP A 183 2.45 10.56 27.06
N GLU A 184 1.75 9.75 27.85
CA GLU A 184 2.24 9.24 29.15
C GLU A 184 3.45 8.32 29.05
N ASN A 185 3.73 7.81 27.84
CA ASN A 185 4.87 6.92 27.60
C ASN A 185 6.13 7.70 27.16
N LEU A 186 6.06 9.03 27.10
CA LEU A 186 7.17 9.92 26.75
C LEU A 186 7.52 10.83 27.93
N ALA A 187 8.79 10.89 28.28
CA ALA A 187 9.29 11.84 29.27
C ALA A 187 9.82 13.07 28.56
N LEU A 188 9.39 14.26 29.00
CA LEU A 188 9.89 15.56 28.52
C LEU A 188 10.59 16.31 29.65
N ASP A 189 11.83 16.72 29.40
CA ASP A 189 12.58 17.62 30.25
C ASP A 189 12.17 19.07 29.93
N LEU A 190 11.39 19.68 30.82
CA LEU A 190 10.87 21.04 30.64
C LEU A 190 11.94 22.14 30.77
N GLN A 191 13.18 21.81 31.13
CA GLN A 191 14.26 22.79 31.22
C GLN A 191 14.99 22.95 29.89
N ASN A 192 15.32 21.85 29.23
CA ASN A 192 16.13 21.85 27.99
C ASN A 192 15.35 21.37 26.76
N GLY A 193 14.18 20.75 26.92
CA GLY A 193 13.34 20.22 25.85
C GLY A 193 13.74 18.84 25.35
N ASP A 194 14.67 18.14 26.01
CA ASP A 194 15.02 16.76 25.72
C ASP A 194 13.84 15.84 26.05
N PHE A 195 13.66 14.79 25.24
CA PHE A 195 12.68 13.76 25.52
C PHE A 195 13.23 12.36 25.25
N HIS A 196 12.56 11.37 25.82
CA HIS A 196 12.81 9.96 25.52
C HIS A 196 11.54 9.13 25.70
N ILE A 197 11.49 7.99 25.03
CA ILE A 197 10.46 6.97 25.27
C ILE A 197 10.78 6.30 26.60
N MET A 198 9.81 6.29 27.53
CA MET A 198 10.02 5.80 28.91
C MET A 198 9.91 4.29 29.02
N ASN A 199 8.97 3.70 28.27
CA ASN A 199 8.58 2.31 28.45
C ASN A 199 8.29 1.63 27.11
N LYS A 200 8.19 0.30 27.14
CA LYS A 200 7.86 -0.50 25.95
C LYS A 200 6.50 -0.20 25.33
N THR A 201 5.54 0.30 26.11
CA THR A 201 4.14 0.50 25.69
C THR A 201 4.06 1.35 24.42
N PHE A 202 4.81 2.46 24.36
CA PHE A 202 4.86 3.31 23.17
C PHE A 202 5.32 2.56 21.90
N LEU A 203 6.32 1.70 22.03
CA LEU A 203 6.85 0.92 20.90
C LEU A 203 5.88 -0.18 20.48
N LEU A 204 5.22 -0.84 21.44
CA LEU A 204 4.20 -1.85 21.18
C LEU A 204 2.97 -1.24 20.50
N GLU A 205 2.55 -0.04 20.91
CA GLU A 205 1.51 0.75 20.21
C GLU A 205 1.93 1.07 18.78
N ALA A 206 3.17 1.50 18.56
CA ALA A 206 3.68 1.77 17.21
C ALA A 206 3.66 0.50 16.34
N ILE A 207 4.02 -0.66 16.89
CA ILE A 207 3.96 -1.96 16.19
C ILE A 207 2.52 -2.32 15.83
N SER A 208 1.60 -2.24 16.79
CA SER A 208 0.18 -2.52 16.57
C SER A 208 -0.39 -1.61 15.47
N LEU A 209 -0.10 -0.31 15.53
CA LEU A 209 -0.51 0.65 14.50
C LEU A 209 0.01 0.29 13.12
N VAL A 210 1.30 -0.04 13.01
CA VAL A 210 1.94 -0.47 11.75
C VAL A 210 1.29 -1.74 11.22
N GLN A 211 1.09 -2.75 12.08
CA GLN A 211 0.48 -4.02 11.71
C GLN A 211 -0.94 -3.82 11.20
N GLU A 212 -1.78 -3.10 11.95
CA GLU A 212 -3.17 -2.86 11.59
C GLU A 212 -3.29 -2.06 10.28
N TYR A 213 -2.48 -1.00 10.13
CA TYR A 213 -2.50 -0.18 8.92
C TYR A 213 -2.09 -1.00 7.70
N LEU A 214 -0.98 -1.74 7.77
CA LEU A 214 -0.51 -2.58 6.66
C LEU A 214 -1.51 -3.69 6.34
N ASN A 215 -2.10 -4.34 7.34
CA ASN A 215 -3.10 -5.39 7.16
C ASN A 215 -4.32 -4.89 6.39
N GLU A 216 -4.85 -3.71 6.74
CA GLU A 216 -6.01 -3.15 6.06
C GLU A 216 -5.67 -2.76 4.62
N VAL A 217 -4.50 -2.15 4.38
CA VAL A 217 -4.03 -1.86 3.02
C VAL A 217 -3.91 -3.15 2.21
N ILE A 218 -3.32 -4.21 2.77
CA ILE A 218 -3.20 -5.52 2.11
C ILE A 218 -4.56 -6.11 1.80
N GLU A 219 -5.51 -6.04 2.74
CA GLU A 219 -6.86 -6.55 2.56
C GLU A 219 -7.56 -5.86 1.39
N LYS A 220 -7.49 -4.53 1.34
CA LYS A 220 -8.05 -3.71 0.25
C LYS A 220 -7.38 -4.01 -1.09
N LEU A 221 -6.05 -4.10 -1.13
CA LEU A 221 -5.30 -4.46 -2.34
C LEU A 221 -5.62 -5.89 -2.81
N SER A 222 -5.90 -6.82 -1.89
CA SER A 222 -6.20 -8.21 -2.24
C SER A 222 -7.57 -8.39 -2.90
N LYS A 223 -8.53 -7.52 -2.55
CA LYS A 223 -9.90 -7.52 -3.08
C LYS A 223 -10.09 -6.67 -4.34
N ARG A 224 -9.08 -5.87 -4.69
CA ARG A 224 -9.12 -5.01 -5.87
C ARG A 224 -9.31 -5.84 -7.13
N LYS A 225 -10.41 -5.62 -7.85
CA LYS A 225 -10.60 -6.16 -9.20
C LYS A 225 -9.70 -5.38 -10.16
N VAL A 226 -8.98 -6.10 -11.02
CA VAL A 226 -8.23 -5.47 -12.12
C VAL A 226 -9.25 -5.03 -13.16
N ILE A 227 -9.40 -3.72 -13.32
CA ILE A 227 -10.34 -3.12 -14.28
C ILE A 227 -9.58 -2.84 -15.58
N ALA A 228 -10.16 -3.25 -16.71
CA ALA A 228 -9.62 -2.90 -18.02
C ALA A 228 -9.85 -1.41 -18.29
N LYS A 229 -8.76 -0.64 -18.41
CA LYS A 229 -8.75 0.79 -18.73
C LYS A 229 -7.81 1.06 -19.91
N ASN A 230 -8.13 2.06 -20.71
CA ASN A 230 -7.32 2.56 -21.83
C ASN A 230 -7.06 4.06 -21.61
N THR A 231 -5.94 4.60 -22.08
CA THR A 231 -5.60 6.03 -21.98
C THR A 231 -6.65 6.98 -22.55
N ALA A 232 -7.36 6.58 -23.61
CA ALA A 232 -8.46 7.34 -24.20
C ALA A 232 -9.77 7.24 -23.40
N VAL A 233 -9.93 6.20 -22.58
CA VAL A 233 -11.17 5.89 -21.86
C VAL A 233 -10.85 5.42 -20.42
N PRO A 234 -10.68 6.34 -19.46
CA PRO A 234 -10.12 6.03 -18.14
C PRO A 234 -11.13 5.46 -17.12
N TYR A 235 -12.39 5.24 -17.53
CA TYR A 235 -13.42 4.63 -16.69
C TYR A 235 -13.48 3.11 -16.87
N ASP A 236 -14.21 2.42 -15.98
CA ASP A 236 -14.42 0.98 -16.08
C ASP A 236 -15.16 0.63 -17.38
N MET A 237 -14.45 -0.01 -18.30
CA MET A 237 -14.97 -0.44 -19.60
C MET A 237 -15.42 -1.89 -19.60
N THR A 238 -15.47 -2.55 -18.44
CA THR A 238 -15.94 -3.94 -18.32
C THR A 238 -17.37 -4.09 -18.84
N PRO A 239 -18.37 -3.26 -18.44
CA PRO A 239 -19.73 -3.41 -18.96
C PRO A 239 -19.83 -3.21 -20.47
N TRP A 240 -19.08 -2.24 -21.01
CA TRP A 240 -19.02 -2.01 -22.46
C TRP A 240 -18.35 -3.18 -23.19
N GLY A 241 -17.25 -3.71 -22.64
CA GLY A 241 -16.54 -4.86 -23.20
C GLY A 241 -17.40 -6.12 -23.19
N GLU A 242 -18.15 -6.35 -22.12
CA GLU A 242 -19.16 -7.41 -22.00
C GLU A 242 -20.23 -7.24 -23.09
N GLU A 243 -20.84 -6.06 -23.21
CA GLU A 243 -21.86 -5.77 -24.23
C GLU A 243 -21.34 -6.06 -25.66
N LYS A 244 -20.13 -5.59 -26.00
CA LYS A 244 -19.56 -5.79 -27.35
C LYS A 244 -19.16 -7.24 -27.62
N THR A 245 -18.66 -7.94 -26.60
CA THR A 245 -18.32 -9.36 -26.72
C THR A 245 -19.58 -10.21 -26.85
N GLU A 246 -20.62 -9.90 -26.06
CA GLU A 246 -21.93 -10.56 -26.16
C GLU A 246 -22.57 -10.35 -27.53
N SER A 247 -22.51 -9.11 -28.07
CA SER A 247 -22.99 -8.83 -29.42
C SER A 247 -22.25 -9.66 -30.47
N LEU A 248 -20.93 -9.79 -30.38
CA LEU A 248 -20.14 -10.64 -31.28
C LEU A 248 -20.55 -12.12 -31.19
N LEU A 249 -20.80 -12.62 -29.98
CA LEU A 249 -21.26 -13.99 -29.78
C LEU A 249 -22.65 -14.21 -30.39
N LYS A 250 -23.56 -13.24 -30.24
CA LYS A 250 -24.88 -13.26 -30.89
C LYS A 250 -24.78 -13.27 -32.41
N ASP A 251 -23.88 -12.47 -32.98
CA ASP A 251 -23.65 -12.44 -34.43
C ASP A 251 -23.08 -13.78 -34.94
N ILE A 252 -22.18 -14.42 -34.18
CA ILE A 252 -21.67 -15.78 -34.48
C ILE A 252 -22.81 -16.79 -34.46
N ILE A 253 -23.62 -16.79 -33.40
CA ILE A 253 -24.77 -17.70 -33.26
C ILE A 253 -25.74 -17.50 -34.44
N HIS A 254 -26.01 -16.26 -34.83
CA HIS A 254 -26.86 -15.98 -35.97
C HIS A 254 -26.27 -16.50 -37.29
N CYS A 255 -24.95 -16.38 -37.50
CA CYS A 255 -24.29 -16.97 -38.67
C CYS A 255 -24.39 -18.50 -38.70
N LEU A 256 -24.26 -19.17 -37.55
CA LEU A 256 -24.45 -20.62 -37.45
C LEU A 256 -25.90 -21.01 -37.83
N ASN A 257 -26.89 -20.28 -37.31
CA ASN A 257 -28.30 -20.51 -37.66
C ASN A 257 -28.59 -20.28 -39.15
N LEU A 258 -27.93 -19.31 -39.80
CA LEU A 258 -28.04 -19.10 -41.25
C LEU A 258 -27.47 -20.28 -42.05
N ILE A 259 -26.38 -20.89 -41.56
CA ILE A 259 -25.78 -22.07 -42.17
C ILE A 259 -26.68 -23.30 -41.97
N ASP A 260 -27.24 -23.48 -40.77
CA ASP A 260 -28.16 -24.59 -40.48
C ASP A 260 -29.42 -24.49 -41.37
N GLY A 261 -30.03 -23.31 -41.44
CA GLY A 261 -31.19 -23.05 -42.29
C GLY A 261 -30.91 -23.16 -43.79
N TYR A 262 -29.66 -23.02 -44.23
CA TYR A 262 -29.29 -23.28 -45.62
C TYR A 262 -29.47 -24.75 -46.00
N TYR A 263 -29.28 -25.70 -45.08
CA TYR A 263 -29.48 -27.11 -45.39
C TYR A 263 -30.96 -27.51 -45.45
N GLU A 264 -31.85 -26.70 -44.87
CA GLU A 264 -33.29 -26.96 -44.79
C GLU A 264 -34.10 -26.33 -45.95
N ARG A 265 -33.55 -25.31 -46.61
CA ARG A 265 -34.20 -24.63 -47.75
C ARG A 265 -34.01 -25.41 -49.06
N ASP A 266 -34.98 -25.34 -49.97
CA ASP A 266 -34.93 -25.98 -51.30
C ASP A 266 -35.26 -24.99 -52.44
N ASP A 267 -35.15 -23.69 -52.18
CA ASP A 267 -35.43 -22.66 -53.17
C ASP A 267 -34.18 -22.22 -53.96
N GLU A 268 -34.40 -21.66 -55.15
CA GLU A 268 -33.35 -21.26 -56.10
C GLU A 268 -32.46 -20.12 -55.57
N HIS A 269 -32.96 -19.30 -54.64
CA HIS A 269 -32.24 -18.16 -54.05
C HIS A 269 -31.49 -18.51 -52.76
N ARG A 270 -31.62 -19.74 -52.26
CA ARG A 270 -31.05 -20.22 -51.00
C ARG A 270 -29.57 -19.86 -50.83
N LEU A 271 -28.75 -20.10 -51.86
CA LEU A 271 -27.32 -19.82 -51.78
C LEU A 271 -27.01 -18.32 -51.78
N GLU A 272 -27.65 -17.55 -52.66
CA GLU A 272 -27.41 -16.11 -52.79
C GLU A 272 -27.85 -15.38 -51.52
N ASP A 273 -29.04 -15.69 -51.00
CA ASP A 273 -29.56 -15.13 -49.76
C ASP A 273 -28.68 -15.46 -48.56
N THR A 274 -28.29 -16.73 -48.41
CA THR A 274 -27.43 -17.15 -47.29
C THR A 274 -26.08 -16.45 -47.35
N LEU A 275 -25.45 -16.37 -48.52
CA LEU A 275 -24.16 -15.68 -48.67
C LEU A 275 -24.29 -14.17 -48.43
N GLY A 276 -25.36 -13.53 -48.91
CA GLY A 276 -25.65 -12.12 -48.67
C GLY A 276 -25.81 -11.81 -47.19
N ASN A 277 -26.63 -12.60 -46.49
CA ASN A 277 -26.87 -12.46 -45.05
C ASN A 277 -25.63 -12.74 -44.22
N LEU A 278 -24.83 -13.76 -44.56
CA LEU A 278 -23.55 -14.04 -43.92
C LEU A 278 -22.58 -12.87 -44.09
N LYS A 279 -22.47 -12.32 -45.30
CA LYS A 279 -21.59 -11.18 -45.58
C LYS A 279 -22.01 -9.94 -44.75
N GLY A 280 -23.31 -9.67 -44.64
CA GLY A 280 -23.85 -8.59 -43.81
C GLY A 280 -23.49 -8.76 -42.34
N ASN A 281 -23.72 -9.95 -41.79
CA ASN A 281 -23.42 -10.25 -40.38
C ASN A 281 -21.92 -10.21 -40.08
N LEU A 282 -21.08 -10.76 -40.96
CA LEU A 282 -19.62 -10.65 -40.82
C LEU A 282 -19.16 -9.18 -40.84
N GLY A 283 -19.85 -8.31 -41.59
CA GLY A 283 -19.63 -6.86 -41.54
C GLY A 283 -20.01 -6.23 -40.20
N ALA A 284 -21.13 -6.65 -39.60
CA ALA A 284 -21.52 -6.23 -38.26
C ALA A 284 -20.52 -6.71 -37.19
N MET A 285 -20.03 -7.95 -37.31
CA MET A 285 -18.97 -8.46 -36.45
C MET A 285 -17.69 -7.63 -36.55
N ALA A 286 -17.30 -7.22 -37.77
CA ALA A 286 -16.13 -6.37 -37.96
C ALA A 286 -16.25 -5.02 -37.23
N TRP A 287 -17.46 -4.47 -37.09
CA TRP A 287 -17.70 -3.25 -36.32
C TRP A 287 -17.35 -3.41 -34.83
N ASN A 288 -17.88 -4.44 -34.18
CA ASN A 288 -17.59 -4.70 -32.77
C ASN A 288 -16.15 -5.16 -32.56
N GLY A 289 -15.63 -6.00 -33.46
CA GLY A 289 -14.25 -6.48 -33.40
C GLY A 289 -13.20 -5.37 -33.51
N THR A 290 -13.40 -4.39 -34.41
CA THR A 290 -12.49 -3.25 -34.55
C THR A 290 -12.54 -2.30 -33.36
N LYS A 291 -13.71 -2.10 -32.74
CA LYS A 291 -13.84 -1.35 -31.49
C LYS A 291 -13.09 -2.01 -30.35
N ILE A 292 -13.28 -3.31 -30.14
CA ILE A 292 -12.56 -4.07 -29.11
C ILE A 292 -11.05 -3.99 -29.35
N LEU A 293 -10.61 -4.17 -30.60
CA LEU A 293 -9.19 -4.05 -30.95
C LEU A 293 -8.63 -2.66 -30.62
N SER A 294 -9.35 -1.59 -30.98
CA SER A 294 -8.92 -0.22 -30.67
C SER A 294 -8.77 0.00 -29.16
N PHE A 295 -9.69 -0.54 -28.36
CA PHE A 295 -9.69 -0.43 -26.92
C PHE A 295 -8.42 -1.06 -26.33
N PHE A 296 -8.07 -2.29 -26.73
CA PHE A 296 -6.86 -2.94 -26.21
C PHE A 296 -5.55 -2.37 -26.75
N MET A 297 -5.60 -1.61 -27.84
CA MET A 297 -4.42 -1.00 -28.46
C MET A 297 -4.24 0.48 -28.12
N ASN A 298 -5.06 1.06 -27.24
CA ASN A 298 -5.06 2.51 -26.97
C ASN A 298 -5.34 3.36 -28.23
N GLY A 299 -6.00 2.78 -29.23
CA GLY A 299 -6.36 3.45 -30.47
C GLY A 299 -7.65 4.25 -30.36
N LYS A 300 -7.74 5.34 -31.15
CA LYS A 300 -8.99 6.06 -31.37
C LYS A 300 -9.73 5.39 -32.53
N TRP A 301 -10.89 4.80 -32.24
CA TRP A 301 -11.72 4.13 -33.25
C TRP A 301 -12.52 5.13 -34.09
N GLU A 302 -12.61 4.86 -35.38
CA GLU A 302 -13.44 5.60 -36.33
C GLU A 302 -14.35 4.65 -37.13
N THR A 303 -15.46 5.17 -37.63
CA THR A 303 -16.44 4.38 -38.41
C THR A 303 -15.82 3.68 -39.62
N ILE A 304 -14.80 4.29 -40.24
CA ILE A 304 -14.08 3.75 -41.40
C ILE A 304 -13.27 2.49 -41.07
N ASP A 305 -12.94 2.26 -39.80
CA ASP A 305 -12.05 1.17 -39.37
C ASP A 305 -12.63 -0.21 -39.70
N ARG A 306 -13.97 -0.35 -39.63
CA ARG A 306 -14.65 -1.60 -40.01
C ARG A 306 -14.47 -1.90 -41.50
N ASP A 307 -14.40 -0.87 -42.34
CA ASP A 307 -14.33 -1.01 -43.78
C ASP A 307 -12.95 -1.54 -44.20
N TYR A 308 -11.90 -1.28 -43.40
CA TYR A 308 -10.60 -1.92 -43.62
C TYR A 308 -10.68 -3.43 -43.44
N ILE A 309 -11.44 -3.95 -42.48
CA ILE A 309 -11.65 -5.40 -42.34
C ILE A 309 -12.56 -5.94 -43.47
N VAL A 310 -13.64 -5.22 -43.77
CA VAL A 310 -14.67 -5.64 -44.74
C VAL A 310 -14.21 -5.52 -46.20
N ASN A 311 -13.24 -4.67 -46.51
CA ASN A 311 -12.74 -4.48 -47.87
C ASN A 311 -11.30 -4.99 -48.04
N GLU A 312 -10.43 -4.77 -47.06
CA GLU A 312 -8.99 -5.07 -47.17
C GLU A 312 -8.56 -6.34 -46.40
N ARG A 313 -9.44 -6.98 -45.62
CA ARG A 313 -9.17 -8.25 -44.92
C ARG A 313 -7.90 -8.18 -44.06
N LEU A 314 -6.91 -9.05 -44.32
CA LEU A 314 -5.66 -9.14 -43.56
C LEU A 314 -4.80 -7.89 -43.67
N SER A 315 -4.75 -7.23 -44.84
CA SER A 315 -4.01 -5.97 -44.97
C SER A 315 -4.68 -4.86 -44.16
N GLY A 316 -6.02 -4.85 -44.11
CA GLY A 316 -6.79 -3.95 -43.26
C GLY A 316 -6.50 -4.15 -41.76
N LEU A 317 -6.40 -5.39 -41.29
CA LEU A 317 -6.01 -5.67 -39.89
C LEU A 317 -4.60 -5.15 -39.58
N LYS A 318 -3.65 -5.32 -40.49
CA LYS A 318 -2.29 -4.78 -40.33
C LYS A 318 -2.31 -3.25 -40.24
N LYS A 319 -3.05 -2.60 -41.14
CA LYS A 319 -3.25 -1.14 -41.17
C LYS A 319 -3.83 -0.61 -39.87
N LEU A 320 -4.87 -1.26 -39.33
CA LEU A 320 -5.45 -0.90 -38.03
C LEU A 320 -4.44 -1.02 -36.87
N LYS A 321 -3.66 -2.11 -36.84
CA LYS A 321 -2.62 -2.28 -35.82
C LYS A 321 -1.56 -1.18 -35.89
N ASP A 322 -1.20 -0.72 -37.08
CA ASP A 322 -0.24 0.37 -37.28
C ASP A 322 -0.84 1.73 -36.93
N LEU A 323 -2.13 1.96 -37.22
CA LEU A 323 -2.86 3.18 -36.83
C LEU A 323 -2.96 3.32 -35.31
N TYR A 324 -3.35 2.25 -34.62
CA TYR A 324 -3.54 2.30 -33.17
C TYR A 324 -2.24 2.36 -32.38
N LYS A 325 -1.13 1.82 -32.91
CA LYS A 325 0.20 1.92 -32.27
C LYS A 325 0.83 3.32 -32.32
N LYS A 326 0.35 4.21 -33.19
CA LYS A 326 0.91 5.56 -33.39
C LYS A 326 0.36 6.60 -32.42
N ASN A 327 -0.65 6.25 -31.62
CA ASN A 327 -1.19 7.05 -30.51
C ASN A 327 -0.78 6.43 -29.17
#